data_AF-A0A1S8KIZ1-F1
#
_entry.id   AF-A0A1S8KIZ1-F1
#
_cell.length_a   1.000
_cell.length_b   1.000
_cell.length_c   1.000
_cell.angle_alpha   90.00
_cell.angle_beta   90.00
_cell.angle_gamma   90.00
#
_symmetry.space_group_name_H-M   'P 1'
#
loop_
_entity.id
_entity.type
_entity.pdbx_description
1 polymer ?
#
loop_
_entity_poly.entity_id
_entity_poly.type
_entity_poly.pdbx_seq_one_letter_code
_entity_poly.pdbx_strand_id
1 'polypeptide(L)' 'VAAEVSDERSAYMTRGHNNSRMITVGAEIVGDELAKNIAKGFVNGKYDGGRHQIRVDMLNKMC' A
#
# COMPACT_ATOMS: atom_id res chain seq x y z
N VAL A 1 8.73 2.32 -3.20
CA VAL A 1 7.99 1.09 -2.87
C VAL A 1 6.67 1.07 -3.62
N ALA A 2 6.48 0.05 -4.45
CA ALA A 2 5.19 -0.34 -5.02
C ALA A 2 4.72 -1.62 -4.31
N ALA A 3 3.42 -1.77 -4.10
CA ALA A 3 2.85 -2.95 -3.43
C ALA A 3 1.71 -3.53 -4.25
N GLU A 4 1.77 -4.83 -4.54
CA GLU A 4 0.61 -5.56 -5.02
C GLU A 4 -0.38 -5.76 -3.87
N VAL A 5 -1.67 -5.55 -4.14
CA VAL A 5 -2.74 -5.64 -3.16
C VAL A 5 -3.99 -6.26 -3.80
N SER A 6 -4.64 -7.11 -3.01
CA SER A 6 -5.87 -7.81 -3.40
C SER A 6 -7.02 -7.63 -2.41
N ASP A 7 -6.82 -6.84 -1.34
CA ASP A 7 -7.82 -6.52 -0.32
C ASP A 7 -7.66 -5.10 0.25
N GLU A 8 -8.75 -4.55 0.83
CA GLU A 8 -8.78 -3.18 1.34
C GLU A 8 -7.83 -2.93 2.50
N ARG A 9 -7.65 -3.94 3.37
CA ARG A 9 -6.81 -3.80 4.55
C ARG A 9 -5.36 -3.67 4.12
N SER A 10 -4.88 -4.52 3.24
CA SER A 10 -3.52 -4.43 2.69
C SER A 10 -3.28 -3.10 1.99
N ALA A 11 -4.27 -2.57 1.26
CA ALA A 11 -4.20 -1.26 0.62
C ALA A 11 -4.04 -0.11 1.62
N TYR A 12 -4.82 -0.09 2.70
CA TYR A 12 -4.67 0.90 3.76
C TYR A 12 -3.34 0.75 4.51
N MET A 13 -3.00 -0.48 4.90
CA MET A 13 -1.82 -0.78 5.71
C MET A 13 -0.51 -0.54 4.96
N THR A 14 -0.45 -0.84 3.66
CA THR A 14 0.76 -0.59 2.87
C THR A 14 1.05 0.91 2.74
N ARG A 15 0.01 1.75 2.66
CA ARG A 15 0.17 3.20 2.73
C ARG A 15 0.66 3.64 4.13
N GLY A 16 0.06 3.11 5.19
CA GLY A 16 0.36 3.47 6.58
C GLY A 16 1.74 3.05 7.08
N HIS A 17 2.15 1.81 6.79
CA HIS A 17 3.37 1.24 7.34
C HIS A 17 4.55 1.26 6.37
N ASN A 18 4.30 1.08 5.07
CA ASN A 18 5.38 0.93 4.09
C ASN A 18 5.63 2.22 3.32
N ASN A 19 4.84 3.27 3.58
CA ASN A 19 4.81 4.50 2.80
C ASN A 19 4.77 4.22 1.28
N SER A 20 4.03 3.17 0.89
CA SER A 20 3.90 2.80 -0.51
C SER A 20 3.40 4.00 -1.31
N ARG A 21 4.07 4.27 -2.44
CA ARG A 21 3.77 5.41 -3.32
C ARG A 21 2.87 5.00 -4.50
N MET A 22 2.75 3.70 -4.71
CA MET A 22 1.98 3.08 -5.78
C MET A 22 1.45 1.74 -5.26
N ILE A 23 0.26 1.39 -5.72
CA ILE A 23 -0.28 0.03 -5.61
C ILE A 23 -0.50 -0.56 -7.01
N THR A 24 -0.45 -1.88 -7.10
CA THR A 24 -0.82 -2.63 -8.29
C THR A 24 -1.95 -3.59 -7.94
N VAL A 25 -2.94 -3.71 -8.82
CA VAL A 25 -4.12 -4.57 -8.63
C VAL A 25 -4.27 -5.44 -9.88
N GLY A 26 -4.47 -6.74 -9.69
CA GLY A 26 -4.65 -7.68 -10.81
C GLY A 26 -6.05 -7.58 -11.41
N ALA A 27 -6.15 -7.15 -12.66
CA ALA A 27 -7.43 -6.91 -13.35
C ALA A 27 -8.31 -8.18 -13.50
N GLU A 28 -7.70 -9.35 -13.59
CA GLU A 28 -8.42 -10.64 -13.69
C GLU A 28 -8.48 -11.41 -12.36
N ILE A 29 -7.96 -10.81 -11.27
CA ILE A 29 -7.90 -11.42 -9.93
C ILE A 29 -8.89 -10.73 -8.99
N VAL A 30 -9.00 -9.41 -9.08
CA VAL A 30 -9.81 -8.59 -8.18
C VAL A 30 -10.99 -8.02 -8.97
N GLY A 31 -12.21 -8.28 -8.49
CA GLY A 31 -13.42 -7.71 -9.09
C GLY A 31 -13.53 -6.19 -8.89
N ASP A 32 -14.24 -5.52 -9.78
CA ASP A 32 -14.31 -4.05 -9.86
C ASP A 32 -14.71 -3.35 -8.55
N GLU A 33 -15.67 -3.90 -7.82
CA GLU A 33 -16.12 -3.30 -6.56
C GLU A 33 -15.02 -3.35 -5.49
N LEU A 34 -14.36 -4.50 -5.37
CA LEU A 34 -13.22 -4.66 -4.47
C LEU A 34 -12.04 -3.77 -4.91
N ALA A 35 -11.76 -3.68 -6.21
CA ALA A 35 -10.72 -2.80 -6.74
C ALA A 35 -10.97 -1.32 -6.38
N LYS A 36 -12.21 -0.85 -6.45
CA LYS A 36 -12.60 0.51 -6.01
C LYS A 36 -12.39 0.69 -4.50
N ASN A 37 -12.74 -0.30 -3.70
CA ASN A 37 -12.55 -0.25 -2.25
C ASN A 37 -11.07 -0.28 -1.86
N ILE A 38 -10.24 -1.06 -2.56
CA ILE A 38 -8.78 -1.07 -2.45
C ILE A 38 -8.21 0.32 -2.75
N ALA A 39 -8.58 0.91 -3.89
CA ALA A 39 -8.13 2.24 -4.26
C ALA A 39 -8.52 3.27 -3.19
N LYS A 40 -9.77 3.21 -2.70
CA LYS A 40 -10.27 4.05 -1.60
C LYS A 40 -9.48 3.84 -0.30
N GLY A 41 -9.17 2.60 0.07
CA GLY A 41 -8.37 2.27 1.24
C GLY A 41 -6.96 2.87 1.15
N PHE A 42 -6.31 2.73 -0.01
CA PHE A 42 -4.97 3.25 -0.24
C PHE A 42 -4.90 4.79 -0.17
N VAL A 43 -5.81 5.50 -0.85
CA VAL A 43 -5.79 6.99 -0.87
C VAL A 43 -6.16 7.62 0.47
N ASN A 44 -6.96 6.92 1.30
CA ASN A 44 -7.31 7.38 2.65
C ASN A 44 -6.26 7.00 3.70
N GLY A 45 -5.38 6.03 3.40
CA GLY A 45 -4.26 5.68 4.27
C GLY A 45 -3.33 6.86 4.47
N LYS A 46 -2.94 7.11 5.72
CA LYS A 46 -1.92 8.11 6.06
C LYS A 46 -0.69 7.39 6.55
N TYR A 47 0.49 7.86 6.14
CA TYR A 47 1.73 7.28 6.59
C TYR A 47 1.92 7.54 8.09
N ASP A 48 2.06 6.48 8.88
CA ASP A 48 2.11 6.56 10.35
C ASP A 48 3.49 6.99 10.87
N GLY A 49 4.53 6.89 10.04
CA GLY A 49 5.90 7.27 10.42
C GLY A 49 6.40 6.50 11.66
N GLY A 50 7.11 7.19 12.54
CA GLY A 50 7.64 6.61 13.79
C GLY A 50 8.47 5.35 13.55
N ARG A 51 8.13 4.25 14.22
CA ARG A 51 8.84 2.96 14.10
C ARG A 51 8.86 2.40 12.67
N HIS A 52 7.96 2.84 11.82
CA HIS A 52 7.86 2.38 10.43
C HIS A 52 8.92 3.03 9.54
N GLN A 53 9.45 4.19 9.90
CA GLN A 53 10.46 4.91 9.12
C GLN A 53 11.77 4.12 9.02
N ILE A 54 12.17 3.44 10.10
CA ILE A 54 13.39 2.62 10.10
C ILE A 54 13.38 1.57 8.98
N ARG A 55 12.23 0.93 8.73
CA ARG A 55 12.08 -0.08 7.67
C ARG A 55 12.08 0.53 6.28
N VAL A 56 11.46 1.71 6.13
CA VAL A 56 11.46 2.46 4.86
C VAL A 56 12.89 2.93 4.53
N ASP A 57 13.66 3.39 5.52
CA ASP A 57 15.05 3.80 5.34
C ASP A 57 15.95 2.63 4.98
N MET A 58 15.73 1.46 5.57
CA MET A 58 16.43 0.23 5.16
C MET A 58 16.16 -0.08 3.69
N LEU A 59 14.91 -0.05 3.22
CA LEU A 59 14.56 -0.27 1.82
C LEU A 59 15.19 0.77 0.89
N ASN A 60 15.16 2.05 1.26
CA ASN A 60 15.76 3.12 0.46
C ASN A 60 17.29 3.01 0.34
N LYS A 61 17.96 2.34 1.28
CA LYS A 61 19.42 2.10 1.26
C LYS A 61 19.83 0.90 0.39
N MET A 62 18.89 0.10 -0.10
CA MET A 62 19.18 -1.06 -0.95
C MET A 62 19.35 -0.69 -2.44
N CYS A 63 19.26 0.61 -2.76
CA CYS A 63 19.38 1.18 -4.10
C CYS A 63 20.31 2.41 -4.02
#